data_AF-B7PQG1-F1
#
_entry.id   AF-B7PQG1-F1
#
_cell.length_a   1.000
_cell.length_b   1.000
_cell.length_c   1.000
_cell.angle_alpha   90.00
_cell.angle_beta   90.00
_cell.angle_gamma   90.00
#
_symmetry.space_group_name_H-M   'P 1'
#
loop_
_entity.id
_entity.type
_entity.pdbx_description
1 polymer ?
#
loop_
_entity_poly.entity_id
_entity_poly.type
_entity_poly.pdbx_seq_one_letter_code
_entity_poly.pdbx_strand_id
1 'polypeptide(L)'
;VSTQSSCCSPNISPYKSANTFKGLVGIAPDGAVTFVSPLATGCISDKELVRKSGFLLLPFEDGDVVMADKGFTIADLLEPLNVHLNILPFLRNGQFSEAEILETEAIASLRIHVERRIQRIKCFHIFDRRILLTIAPVINQLWTVCVLLTNFQTPLMKEP
;
A
#
# COMPACT_ATOMS: atom_id res chain seq x y z
N VAL A 1 4.41 2.37 -0.33
CA VAL A 1 3.55 1.66 0.65
C VAL A 1 2.14 2.16 0.50
N SER A 2 1.20 1.25 0.23
CA SER A 2 -0.21 1.61 0.03
C SER A 2 -1.11 0.74 0.91
N THR A 3 -2.05 1.38 1.61
CA THR A 3 -3.08 0.68 2.39
C THR A 3 -4.31 0.40 1.56
N GLN A 4 -4.73 -0.86 1.56
CA GLN A 4 -6.08 -1.20 1.13
C GLN A 4 -7.03 -1.07 2.31
N SER A 5 -8.01 -0.16 2.20
CA SER A 5 -9.13 -0.01 3.11
C SER A 5 -10.42 -0.35 2.36
N SER A 6 -11.25 -1.25 2.89
CA SER A 6 -12.57 -1.56 2.33
C SER A 6 -13.70 -1.14 3.29
N CYS A 7 -14.35 -0.02 2.95
CA CYS A 7 -15.65 0.54 3.39
C CYS A 7 -15.97 0.67 4.89
N CYS A 8 -16.09 1.92 5.36
CA CYS A 8 -16.84 2.29 6.56
C CYS A 8 -18.24 2.82 6.17
N SER A 9 -19.31 2.28 6.76
CA SER A 9 -20.64 2.91 6.74
C SER A 9 -20.97 3.34 8.18
N PRO A 10 -21.42 4.59 8.43
CA PRO A 10 -21.54 5.14 9.78
C PRO A 10 -22.88 4.82 10.44
N ASN A 11 -23.37 3.58 10.34
CA ASN A 11 -24.65 3.20 10.94
C ASN A 11 -24.74 1.70 11.26
N ILE A 12 -25.12 1.42 12.52
CA ILE A 12 -25.88 0.24 13.02
C ILE A 12 -25.13 -0.72 13.98
N SER A 13 -25.46 -0.54 15.27
CA SER A 13 -25.54 -1.52 16.39
C SER A 13 -24.28 -2.31 16.83
N PRO A 14 -24.10 -2.54 18.15
CA PRO A 14 -22.88 -3.09 18.73
C PRO A 14 -22.64 -4.60 18.49
N TYR A 15 -23.40 -5.25 17.61
CA TYR A 15 -23.29 -6.71 17.34
C TYR A 15 -23.19 -7.07 15.83
N LYS A 16 -23.01 -6.09 14.94
CA LYS A 16 -22.85 -6.32 13.49
C LYS A 16 -21.72 -5.45 12.93
N SER A 17 -20.48 -5.70 13.35
CA SER A 17 -19.32 -5.04 12.73
C SER A 17 -19.18 -5.53 11.30
N ALA A 18 -19.32 -4.63 10.33
CA ALA A 18 -18.71 -4.83 9.03
C ALA A 18 -17.20 -4.92 9.27
N ASN A 19 -16.64 -6.14 9.21
CA ASN A 19 -15.21 -6.34 9.41
C ASN A 19 -14.47 -5.78 8.20
N THR A 20 -14.05 -4.51 8.29
CA THR A 20 -13.09 -3.93 7.37
C THR A 20 -11.74 -4.60 7.61
N PHE A 21 -11.16 -5.13 6.52
CA PHE A 21 -9.78 -5.62 6.51
C PHE A 21 -8.87 -4.53 5.98
N LYS A 22 -7.67 -4.46 6.54
CA LYS A 22 -6.62 -3.54 6.09
C LYS A 22 -5.33 -4.30 5.88
N GLY A 23 -4.74 -4.16 4.71
CA GLY A 23 -3.48 -4.77 4.32
C GLY A 23 -2.47 -3.73 3.84
N LEU A 24 -1.19 -4.03 4.04
CA LEU A 24 -0.06 -3.26 3.55
C LEU A 24 0.56 -3.98 2.36
N VAL A 25 0.78 -3.25 1.27
CA VAL A 25 1.50 -3.74 0.09
C VAL A 25 2.70 -2.84 -0.19
N GLY A 26 3.87 -3.46 -0.38
CA GLY A 26 5.09 -2.83 -0.87
C GLY A 26 5.27 -3.15 -2.34
N ILE A 27 5.57 -2.11 -3.12
CA ILE A 27 5.75 -2.19 -4.57
C ILE A 27 7.08 -1.51 -4.89
N ALA A 28 7.95 -2.20 -5.63
CA ALA A 28 9.21 -1.68 -6.10
C ALA A 28 9.02 -0.65 -7.24
N PRO A 29 10.04 0.17 -7.54
CA PRO A 29 9.95 1.19 -8.60
C PRO A 29 9.63 0.64 -9.99
N ASP A 30 9.99 -0.61 -10.27
CA ASP A 30 9.64 -1.36 -11.49
C ASP A 30 8.15 -1.79 -11.54
N GLY A 31 7.39 -1.54 -10.48
CA GLY A 31 6.00 -1.91 -10.33
C GLY A 31 5.76 -3.34 -9.86
N ALA A 32 6.80 -4.10 -9.50
CA ALA A 32 6.65 -5.43 -8.91
C ALA A 32 6.24 -5.35 -7.43
N VAL A 33 5.35 -6.23 -6.98
CA VAL A 33 5.05 -6.38 -5.56
C VAL A 33 6.24 -7.06 -4.87
N THR A 34 6.79 -6.40 -3.87
CA THR A 34 7.93 -6.90 -3.06
C THR A 34 7.55 -7.27 -1.63
N PHE A 35 6.39 -6.81 -1.15
CA PHE A 35 5.94 -7.08 0.21
C PHE A 35 4.43 -7.13 0.31
N VAL A 36 3.91 -8.05 1.13
CA VAL A 36 2.49 -8.18 1.47
C VAL A 36 2.36 -8.50 2.94
N SER A 37 1.63 -7.67 3.68
CA SER A 37 1.33 -7.95 5.08
C SER A 37 0.12 -8.88 5.25
N PRO A 38 0.01 -9.58 6.38
CA PRO A 38 -1.27 -10.11 6.83
C PRO A 38 -2.34 -9.01 6.92
N LEU A 39 -3.60 -9.39 6.80
CA LEU A 39 -4.73 -8.49 6.99
C LEU A 39 -4.96 -8.22 8.48
N ALA A 40 -5.05 -6.95 8.82
CA ALA A 40 -5.55 -6.50 10.11
C ALA A 40 -7.06 -6.27 10.06
N THR A 41 -7.77 -6.64 11.12
CA THR A 41 -9.22 -6.43 11.27
C THR A 41 -9.52 -5.19 12.10
N GLY A 42 -10.59 -4.47 11.75
CA GLY A 42 -11.09 -3.34 12.53
C GLY A 42 -10.40 -2.02 12.21
N CYS A 43 -10.60 -1.01 13.05
CA CYS A 43 -10.09 0.35 12.84
C CYS A 43 -8.63 0.48 13.32
N ILE A 44 -7.69 -0.13 12.60
CA ILE A 44 -6.24 0.03 12.85
C ILE A 44 -5.69 1.27 12.13
N SER A 45 -4.86 2.05 12.82
CA SER A 45 -4.15 3.19 12.20
C SER A 45 -3.08 2.70 11.23
N ASP A 46 -2.72 3.54 10.25
CA ASP A 46 -1.67 3.20 9.27
C ASP A 46 -0.33 2.90 9.95
N LYS A 47 0.02 3.71 10.95
CA LYS A 47 1.25 3.55 11.73
C LYS A 47 1.29 2.22 12.50
N GLU A 48 0.18 1.85 13.13
CA GLU A 48 0.09 0.59 13.87
C GLU A 48 0.08 -0.62 12.93
N LEU A 49 -0.52 -0.48 11.74
CA LEU A 49 -0.43 -1.49 10.69
C LEU A 49 1.02 -1.73 10.27
N VAL A 50 1.81 -0.67 10.05
CA VAL A 50 3.24 -0.81 9.69
C VAL A 50 4.00 -1.57 10.78
N ARG A 51 3.80 -1.21 12.06
CA ARG A 51 4.45 -1.91 13.19
C ARG A 51 4.13 -3.40 13.25
N LYS A 52 2.88 -3.78 12.99
CA LYS A 52 2.40 -5.18 13.07
C LYS A 52 2.59 -5.98 11.79
N SER A 53 2.82 -5.30 10.67
CA SER A 53 2.88 -5.93 9.34
C SER A 53 4.13 -6.76 9.10
N GLY A 54 5.21 -6.53 9.87
CA GLY A 54 6.54 -7.05 9.56
C GLY A 54 7.33 -6.21 8.53
N PHE A 55 6.77 -5.08 8.07
CA PHE A 55 7.43 -4.19 7.11
C PHE A 55 8.79 -3.68 7.61
N LEU A 56 8.89 -3.32 8.90
CA LEU A 56 10.13 -2.82 9.50
C LEU A 56 11.21 -3.90 9.69
N LEU A 57 10.88 -5.18 9.43
CA LEU A 57 11.81 -6.30 9.51
C LEU A 57 12.41 -6.65 8.13
N LEU A 58 12.04 -5.91 7.09
CA LEU A 58 12.63 -6.08 5.77
C LEU A 58 14.11 -5.64 5.77
N PRO A 59 14.93 -6.25 4.90
CA PRO A 59 16.36 -5.92 4.80
C PRO A 59 16.56 -4.60 4.06
N PHE A 60 16.26 -3.48 4.73
CA PHE A 60 16.56 -2.15 4.19
C PHE A 60 18.06 -1.87 4.22
N GLU A 61 18.53 -1.15 3.21
CA GLU A 61 19.88 -0.62 3.14
C GLU A 61 19.93 0.81 3.68
N ASP A 62 21.13 1.20 4.11
CA ASP A 62 21.40 2.54 4.63
C ASP A 62 21.12 3.60 3.55
N GLY A 63 20.20 4.53 3.82
CA GLY A 63 19.80 5.57 2.86
C GLY A 63 18.67 5.17 1.90
N ASP A 64 18.04 4.00 2.08
CA ASP A 64 16.86 3.61 1.30
C ASP A 64 15.72 4.63 1.43
N VAL A 65 14.89 4.70 0.38
CA VAL A 65 13.74 5.62 0.33
C VAL A 65 12.43 4.87 0.21
N VAL A 66 11.54 5.08 1.18
CA VAL A 66 10.16 4.58 1.15
C VAL A 66 9.22 5.68 0.71
N MET A 67 8.45 5.44 -0.36
CA MET A 67 7.38 6.34 -0.78
C MET A 67 6.05 5.97 -0.12
N ALA A 68 5.32 6.96 0.40
CA ALA A 68 4.01 6.75 1.01
C ALA A 68 3.00 7.88 0.69
N ASP A 69 1.72 7.55 0.75
CA ASP A 69 0.63 8.49 0.54
C ASP A 69 0.55 9.56 1.64
N LYS A 70 -0.04 10.71 1.29
CA LYS A 70 -0.26 11.82 2.23
C LYS A 70 -1.07 11.33 3.44
N GLY A 71 -0.48 11.47 4.64
CA GLY A 71 -1.08 11.04 5.90
C GLY A 71 -0.35 9.86 6.56
N PHE A 72 0.53 9.17 5.83
CA PHE A 72 1.45 8.18 6.41
C PHE A 72 2.54 8.87 7.21
N THR A 73 2.34 8.96 8.53
CA THR A 73 3.32 9.49 9.48
C THR A 73 4.12 8.34 10.08
N ILE A 74 4.99 7.76 9.26
CA ILE A 74 5.83 6.60 9.63
C ILE A 74 7.33 6.91 9.65
N ALA A 75 7.71 8.17 9.47
CA ALA A 75 9.11 8.59 9.45
C ALA A 75 9.85 8.19 10.74
N ASP A 76 9.20 8.31 11.89
CA ASP A 76 9.76 7.91 13.19
C ASP A 76 9.98 6.39 13.31
N LEU A 77 9.29 5.59 12.50
CA LEU A 77 9.49 4.14 12.46
C LEU A 77 10.65 3.74 11.54
N LEU A 78 10.99 4.61 10.59
CA LEU A 78 12.01 4.38 9.55
C LEU A 78 13.37 4.99 9.93
N GLU A 79 13.38 6.04 10.74
CA GLU A 79 14.60 6.71 11.23
C GLU A 79 15.60 5.75 11.90
N PRO A 80 15.21 4.78 12.75
CA PRO A 80 16.16 3.82 13.34
C PRO A 80 16.81 2.87 12.32
N LEU A 81 16.23 2.75 11.12
CA LEU A 81 16.73 1.94 10.01
C LEU A 81 17.56 2.77 9.01
N ASN A 82 17.73 4.08 9.29
CA ASN A 82 18.28 5.07 8.36
C ASN A 82 17.59 5.07 6.98
N VAL A 83 16.26 4.87 7.00
CA VAL A 83 15.42 4.88 5.80
C VAL A 83 14.66 6.20 5.74
N HIS A 84 14.72 6.87 4.59
CA HIS A 84 14.03 8.14 4.37
C HIS A 84 12.59 7.92 3.89
N LEU A 85 11.66 8.67 4.46
CA LEU A 85 10.27 8.69 4.01
C LEU A 85 10.08 9.82 2.98
N ASN A 86 9.80 9.46 1.73
CA ASN A 86 9.36 10.40 0.72
C ASN A 86 7.83 10.47 0.70
N ILE A 87 7.27 11.56 1.24
CA ILE A 87 5.84 11.87 1.16
C ILE A 87 5.63 12.70 -0.10
N LEU A 88 4.75 12.25 -0.99
CA LEU A 88 4.46 12.99 -2.23
C LEU A 88 4.09 14.46 -1.92
N PRO A 89 4.82 15.44 -2.49
CA PRO A 89 4.49 16.84 -2.29
C PRO A 89 3.14 17.18 -2.93
N PHE A 90 2.40 18.09 -2.31
CA PHE A 90 1.28 18.75 -2.98
C PHE A 90 1.84 19.57 -4.16
N LEU A 91 1.12 19.60 -5.28
CA LEU A 91 1.30 20.63 -6.31
C LEU A 91 1.30 22.00 -5.63
N ARG A 92 2.48 22.57 -5.38
CA ARG A 92 2.63 23.96 -4.97
C ARG A 92 2.45 24.79 -6.22
N ASN A 93 1.53 25.75 -6.17
CA ASN A 93 1.36 26.73 -7.23
C ASN A 93 2.60 27.66 -7.22
N GLY A 94 3.60 27.32 -8.03
CA GLY A 94 4.83 28.07 -8.24
C GLY A 94 5.54 27.52 -9.48
N GLN A 95 6.33 28.36 -10.16
CA GLN A 95 7.17 27.89 -11.27
C GLN A 95 8.25 26.96 -10.69
N PHE A 96 8.13 25.67 -10.99
CA PHE A 96 9.17 24.69 -10.69
C PHE A 96 10.38 24.94 -11.60
N SER A 97 11.59 24.75 -11.05
CA SER A 97 12.79 24.65 -11.86
C SER A 97 12.78 23.36 -12.71
N GLU A 98 13.55 23.32 -13.79
CA GLU A 98 13.59 22.17 -14.71
C GLU A 98 13.96 20.85 -14.00
N ALA A 99 14.84 20.92 -13.00
CA ALA A 99 15.22 19.77 -12.17
C ALA A 99 14.07 19.30 -11.26
N GLU A 100 13.34 20.23 -10.63
CA GLU A 100 12.17 19.89 -9.79
C GLU A 100 11.03 19.30 -10.62
N ILE A 101 10.86 19.71 -11.88
CA ILE A 101 9.86 19.15 -12.80
C ILE A 101 10.17 17.69 -13.07
N LEU A 102 11.42 17.36 -13.40
CA LEU A 102 11.84 15.98 -13.69
C LEU A 102 11.68 15.06 -12.49
N GLU A 103 12.07 15.52 -11.29
CA GLU A 103 11.86 14.73 -10.07
C GLU A 103 10.37 14.53 -9.76
N THR A 104 9.56 15.57 -9.94
CA THR A 104 8.10 15.48 -9.73
C THR A 104 7.44 14.55 -10.74
N GLU A 105 7.89 14.55 -11.99
CA GLU A 105 7.42 13.65 -13.04
C GLU A 105 7.78 12.19 -12.72
N ALA A 106 9.02 11.93 -12.31
CA ALA A 106 9.46 10.58 -11.92
C ALA A 106 8.63 10.06 -10.73
N ILE A 107 8.42 10.88 -9.70
CA ILE A 107 7.58 10.53 -8.54
C ILE A 107 6.13 10.27 -8.96
N ALA A 108 5.57 11.10 -9.87
CA ALA A 108 4.22 10.92 -10.38
C ALA A 108 4.08 9.62 -11.17
N SER A 109 5.07 9.27 -11.99
CA SER A 109 5.11 8.01 -12.75
C SER A 109 5.12 6.79 -11.81
N LEU A 110 5.96 6.81 -10.78
CA LEU A 110 5.99 5.76 -9.74
C LEU A 110 4.64 5.60 -9.03
N ARG A 111 3.97 6.72 -8.71
CA ARG A 111 2.63 6.69 -8.12
C ARG A 111 1.60 6.05 -9.04
N ILE A 112 1.64 6.35 -10.34
CA ILE A 112 0.75 5.72 -11.33
C ILE A 112 0.96 4.21 -11.34
N HIS A 113 2.21 3.72 -11.24
CA HIS A 113 2.48 2.29 -11.19
C HIS A 113 1.90 1.62 -9.95
N VAL A 114 2.04 2.26 -8.78
CA VAL A 114 1.44 1.81 -7.51
C VAL A 114 -0.08 1.73 -7.62
N GLU A 115 -0.74 2.78 -8.11
CA GLU A 115 -2.20 2.83 -8.25
C GLU A 115 -2.72 1.77 -9.22
N ARG A 116 -2.06 1.59 -10.37
CA ARG A 116 -2.41 0.54 -11.34
C ARG A 116 -2.27 -0.86 -10.76
N ARG A 117 -1.24 -1.11 -9.95
CA ARG A 117 -1.04 -2.40 -9.29
C ARG A 117 -2.14 -2.67 -8.27
N ILE A 118 -2.49 -1.69 -7.43
CA ILE A 118 -3.61 -1.78 -6.48
C ILE A 118 -4.92 -2.03 -7.22
N GLN A 119 -5.15 -1.36 -8.36
CA GLN A 119 -6.34 -1.56 -9.17
C GLN A 119 -6.44 -3.02 -9.66
N ARG A 120 -5.34 -3.61 -10.13
CA ARG A 120 -5.31 -5.04 -10.53
C ARG A 120 -5.64 -5.98 -9.38
N ILE A 121 -5.16 -5.69 -8.17
CA ILE A 121 -5.52 -6.45 -6.96
C ILE A 121 -7.03 -6.34 -6.70
N LYS A 122 -7.63 -5.15 -6.87
CA LYS A 122 -9.08 -4.95 -6.69
C LYS A 122 -9.92 -5.68 -7.76
N CYS A 123 -9.39 -5.90 -8.96
CA CYS A 123 -10.09 -6.63 -10.03
C CYS A 123 -10.33 -8.12 -9.73
N PHE A 124 -9.74 -8.70 -8.67
CA PHE A 124 -10.13 -10.04 -8.23
C PHE A 124 -11.51 -10.07 -7.57
N HIS A 125 -12.04 -8.91 -7.14
CA HIS A 125 -13.37 -8.77 -6.54
C HIS A 125 -13.62 -9.66 -5.29
N ILE A 126 -12.56 -10.16 -4.66
CA ILE A 126 -12.63 -11.07 -3.50
C ILE A 126 -13.16 -10.35 -2.25
N PHE A 127 -12.78 -9.07 -2.08
CA PHE A 127 -13.14 -8.26 -0.92
C PHE A 127 -14.30 -7.28 -1.21
N ASP A 128 -14.92 -7.40 -2.38
CA ASP A 128 -16.03 -6.52 -2.80
C ASP A 128 -17.33 -6.83 -2.05
N ARG A 129 -17.43 -8.06 -1.52
CA ARG A 129 -18.61 -8.56 -0.81
C ARG A 129 -18.24 -8.98 0.60
N ARG A 130 -19.25 -9.18 1.43
CA ARG A 130 -19.06 -9.70 2.79
C ARG A 130 -18.35 -11.06 2.73
N ILE A 131 -17.21 -11.13 3.41
CA ILE A 131 -16.43 -12.35 3.57
C ILE A 131 -17.25 -13.36 4.39
N LEU A 132 -17.46 -14.55 3.85
CA LEU A 132 -18.15 -15.63 4.55
C LEU A 132 -17.30 -16.13 5.73
N LEU A 133 -17.93 -16.49 6.85
CA LEU A 133 -17.21 -17.01 8.02
C LEU A 133 -16.41 -18.28 7.69
N THR A 134 -16.82 -19.03 6.67
CA THR A 134 -16.12 -20.23 6.19
C THR A 134 -14.77 -19.94 5.55
N ILE A 135 -14.60 -18.78 4.91
CA ILE A 135 -13.34 -18.39 4.27
C ILE A 135 -12.45 -17.52 5.19
N ALA A 136 -12.99 -17.07 6.33
CA ALA A 136 -12.25 -16.27 7.30
C ALA A 136 -10.92 -16.92 7.78
N PRO A 137 -10.83 -18.25 8.00
CA PRO A 137 -9.58 -18.88 8.42
C PRO A 137 -8.45 -18.80 7.37
N VAL A 138 -8.80 -18.71 6.08
CA VAL A 138 -7.84 -18.73 4.96
C VAL A 138 -7.71 -17.35 4.28
N ILE A 139 -8.34 -16.31 4.84
CA ILE A 139 -8.43 -14.99 4.20
C ILE A 139 -7.06 -14.35 3.95
N ASN A 140 -6.11 -14.55 4.85
CA ASN A 140 -4.74 -14.06 4.71
C ASN A 140 -3.98 -14.76 3.57
N GLN A 141 -4.20 -16.06 3.38
CA GLN A 141 -3.59 -16.82 2.30
C GLN A 141 -4.17 -16.36 0.97
N LEU A 142 -5.50 -16.21 0.90
CA LEU A 142 -6.19 -15.70 -0.29
C LEU A 142 -5.69 -14.30 -0.66
N TRP A 143 -5.61 -13.39 0.32
CA TRP A 143 -5.03 -12.06 0.16
C TRP A 143 -3.62 -12.12 -0.43
N THR A 144 -2.73 -12.88 0.21
CA THR A 144 -1.33 -13.00 -0.21
C THR A 144 -1.21 -13.52 -1.63
N VAL A 145 -1.91 -14.62 -1.95
CA VAL A 145 -1.88 -15.23 -3.27
C VAL A 145 -2.39 -14.26 -4.34
N CYS A 146 -3.51 -13.58 -4.11
CA CYS A 146 -4.07 -12.66 -5.09
C CYS A 146 -3.16 -11.47 -5.37
N VAL A 147 -2.52 -10.93 -4.33
CA VAL A 147 -1.55 -9.85 -4.50
C VAL A 147 -0.35 -10.33 -5.31
N LEU A 148 0.24 -11.47 -4.96
CA LEU A 148 1.42 -12.01 -5.66
C LEU A 148 1.10 -12.40 -7.11
N LEU A 149 -0.10 -12.93 -7.38
CA LEU A 149 -0.54 -13.27 -8.74
C LEU A 149 -0.52 -12.06 -9.69
N THR A 150 -0.69 -10.84 -9.16
CA THR A 150 -0.60 -9.65 -10.02
C THR A 150 0.78 -9.44 -10.63
N ASN A 151 1.86 -9.94 -10.02
CA ASN A 151 3.21 -9.84 -10.59
C ASN A 151 3.33 -10.59 -11.92
N PHE A 152 2.55 -11.65 -12.12
CA PHE A 152 2.57 -12.46 -13.35
C PHE A 152 1.63 -11.95 -14.45
N GLN A 153 0.86 -10.90 -14.17
CA GLN A 153 0.05 -10.23 -15.18
C GLN A 153 0.94 -9.38 -16.09
N THR A 154 0.44 -9.02 -17.27
CA THR A 154 1.16 -8.22 -18.28
C THR A 154 1.94 -7.07 -17.63
N PRO A 155 3.23 -6.87 -17.98
CA PRO A 155 4.06 -5.84 -17.37
C PRO A 155 3.37 -4.47 -17.32
N LEU A 156 3.53 -3.75 -16.21
CA LEU A 156 3.00 -2.39 -16.06
C LEU A 156 3.81 -1.36 -16.86
N MET A 157 5.04 -1.72 -17.23
CA MET A 157 5.95 -0.95 -18.08
C MET A 157 5.95 -1.54 -19.49
N LYS A 158 5.94 -0.69 -20.51
CA LYS A 158 6.44 -1.10 -21.84
C LYS A 158 7.96 -1.04 -21.77
N GLU A 159 8.64 -2.10 -22.19
CA GLU A 159 10.09 -1.99 -22.43
C GLU A 159 10.34 -0.89 -23.48
N PRO A 160 11.40 -0.07 -23.28
CA PRO A 160 11.78 0.99 -24.21
C PRO A 160 12.22 0.44 -25.58
#